data_AF-A0A5K3EP71-F1
#
_entry.id   AF-A0A5K3EP71-F1
#
_cell.length_a   1.000
_cell.length_b   1.000
_cell.length_c   1.000
_cell.angle_alpha   90.00
_cell.angle_beta   90.00
_cell.angle_gamma   90.00
#
_symmetry.space_group_name_H-M   'P 1'
#
loop_
_entity.id
_entity.type
_entity.pdbx_description
1 polymer ?
#
loop_
_entity_poly.entity_id
_entity_poly.type
_entity_poly.pdbx_seq_one_letter_code
_entity_poly.pdbx_strand_id
1 'polypeptide(L)'
;MLSAVKELVSLHDRHIMATTLDDNLDDDQEIELQTKELTQLFTLCHRQLSQLVTLKRRIQMDHKTQPEKLMSNVISSLARSLQDLSLMFRKVQSQYLNELKARDERIRGYLNITLGSELTADDVAGLAEFDLLEPATGDQTQMLLAENTKAVEQREQEITQIVRSIHELNEIFRDVAQLVVDQGTLVDRIDYNVEQTQLRVQEGLGQLTKAEAHQKRDKKLLVIFILACLVMVLGTLLIFTKFT
;
A
#
# COMPACT_ATOMS: atom_id res chain seq x y z
N MET A 1 8.67 3.45 -1.77
CA MET A 1 7.83 3.90 -0.64
C MET A 1 8.08 3.13 0.65
N LEU A 2 8.01 1.79 0.72
CA LEU A 2 8.27 1.08 2.00
C LEU A 2 9.68 1.36 2.57
N SER A 3 10.71 1.41 1.70
CA SER A 3 12.06 1.80 2.11
C SER A 3 12.11 3.25 2.62
N ALA A 4 11.50 4.18 1.88
CA ALA A 4 11.44 5.59 2.26
C ALA A 4 10.68 5.83 3.58
N VAL A 5 9.61 5.07 3.86
CA VAL A 5 8.92 5.14 5.17
C VAL A 5 9.83 4.64 6.30
N LYS A 6 10.65 3.60 6.08
CA LYS A 6 11.61 3.12 7.09
C LYS A 6 12.77 4.09 7.31
N GLU A 7 13.26 4.70 6.25
CA GLU A 7 14.30 5.73 6.29
C GLU A 7 13.81 6.95 7.07
N LEU A 8 12.56 7.36 6.81
CA LEU A 8 11.91 8.42 7.57
C LEU A 8 11.75 8.05 9.06
N VAL A 9 11.45 6.80 9.42
CA VAL A 9 11.44 6.35 10.82
C VAL A 9 12.82 6.54 11.47
N SER A 10 13.89 6.13 10.78
CA SER A 10 15.24 6.32 11.33
C SER A 10 15.64 7.79 11.46
N LEU A 11 15.15 8.66 10.57
CA LEU A 11 15.36 10.10 10.68
C LEU A 11 14.59 10.70 11.85
N HIS A 12 13.32 10.32 12.04
CA HIS A 12 12.53 10.75 13.20
C HIS A 12 13.20 10.31 14.51
N ASP A 13 13.64 9.05 14.62
CA ASP A 13 14.33 8.54 15.81
C ASP A 13 15.64 9.32 16.05
N ARG A 14 16.39 9.65 14.99
CA ARG A 14 17.61 10.46 15.09
C ARG A 14 17.31 11.87 15.60
N HIS A 15 16.31 12.52 15.04
CA HIS A 15 15.92 13.90 15.40
C HIS A 15 15.37 14.00 16.84
N ILE A 16 14.62 13.00 17.30
CA ILE A 16 14.13 12.94 18.69
C ILE A 16 15.29 12.77 19.68
N MET A 17 16.31 12.00 19.32
CA MET A 17 17.47 11.70 20.17
C MET A 17 18.53 12.81 20.16
N ALA A 18 18.39 13.81 19.29
CA ALA A 18 19.33 14.91 19.22
C ALA A 18 19.23 15.82 20.45
N THR A 19 20.34 15.89 21.19
CA THR A 19 20.47 16.62 22.47
C THR A 19 20.54 18.14 22.28
N THR A 20 21.05 18.61 21.14
CA THR A 20 21.29 20.04 20.87
C THR A 20 20.17 20.62 20.00
N LEU A 21 19.90 21.93 20.14
CA LEU A 21 18.89 22.62 19.33
C LEU A 21 19.39 23.01 17.93
N ASP A 22 20.72 23.10 17.76
CA ASP A 22 21.39 23.67 16.58
C ASP A 22 21.81 22.60 15.54
N ASP A 23 21.99 21.33 15.95
CA ASP A 23 22.32 20.22 15.03
C ASP A 23 21.11 19.69 14.22
N ASN A 24 19.90 20.24 14.42
CA ASN A 24 18.65 19.67 13.91
C ASN A 24 18.10 20.32 12.63
N LEU A 25 18.63 21.47 12.19
CA LEU A 25 18.02 22.21 11.09
C LEU A 25 18.06 21.45 9.75
N ASP A 26 19.12 20.68 9.52
CA ASP A 26 19.26 19.82 8.33
C ASP A 26 18.33 18.59 8.41
N ASP A 27 18.21 18.00 9.60
CA ASP A 27 17.32 16.85 9.85
C ASP A 27 15.84 17.26 9.74
N ASP A 28 15.46 18.45 10.23
CA ASP A 28 14.14 19.05 10.10
C ASP A 28 13.75 19.25 8.63
N GLN A 29 14.66 19.84 7.84
CA GLN A 29 14.45 20.03 6.41
C GLN A 29 14.34 18.69 5.67
N GLU A 30 15.15 17.70 6.05
CA GLU A 30 15.12 16.38 5.44
C GLU A 30 13.81 15.64 5.76
N ILE A 31 13.34 15.70 7.02
CA ILE A 31 12.05 15.14 7.45
C ILE A 31 10.89 15.82 6.74
N GLU A 32 10.90 17.16 6.61
CA GLU A 32 9.87 17.90 5.89
C GLU A 32 9.82 17.48 4.42
N LEU A 33 10.98 17.42 3.76
CA LEU A 33 11.09 17.08 2.35
C LEU A 33 10.64 15.65 2.06
N GLN A 34 11.08 14.68 2.87
CA GLN A 34 10.65 13.29 2.74
C GLN A 34 9.16 13.11 3.04
N THR A 35 8.64 13.79 4.07
CA THR A 35 7.20 13.75 4.41
C THR A 35 6.36 14.29 3.27
N LYS A 36 6.78 15.40 2.66
CA LYS A 36 6.12 16.00 1.49
C LYS A 36 6.19 15.09 0.27
N GLU A 37 7.35 14.51 -0.03
CA GLU A 37 7.52 13.59 -1.15
C GLU A 37 6.64 12.34 -0.98
N LEU A 38 6.64 11.72 0.20
CA LEU A 38 5.79 10.57 0.50
C LEU A 38 4.31 10.92 0.36
N THR A 39 3.86 12.07 0.85
CA THR A 39 2.47 12.53 0.72
C THR A 39 2.08 12.76 -0.75
N GLN A 40 2.99 13.32 -1.56
CA GLN A 40 2.79 13.45 -3.00
C GLN A 40 2.70 12.09 -3.69
N LEU A 41 3.58 11.15 -3.33
CA LEU A 41 3.55 9.78 -3.87
C LEU A 41 2.24 9.07 -3.51
N PHE A 42 1.75 9.19 -2.27
CA PHE A 42 0.44 8.66 -1.88
C PHE A 42 -0.69 9.27 -2.72
N THR A 43 -0.69 10.59 -2.90
CA THR A 43 -1.68 11.30 -3.74
C THR A 43 -1.64 10.83 -5.20
N LEU A 44 -0.44 10.63 -5.76
CA LEU A 44 -0.26 10.14 -7.12
C LEU A 44 -0.76 8.71 -7.28
N CYS A 45 -0.38 7.81 -6.37
CA CYS A 45 -0.86 6.43 -6.34
C CYS A 45 -2.38 6.38 -6.19
N HIS A 46 -2.95 7.22 -5.32
CA HIS A 46 -4.40 7.35 -5.15
C HIS A 46 -5.08 7.79 -6.44
N ARG A 47 -4.56 8.84 -7.11
CA ARG A 47 -5.11 9.33 -8.38
C ARG A 47 -5.07 8.26 -9.47
N GLN A 48 -3.95 7.55 -9.60
CA GLN A 48 -3.82 6.45 -10.57
C GLN A 48 -4.79 5.31 -10.26
N LEU A 49 -4.94 4.94 -8.98
CA LEU A 49 -5.89 3.93 -8.56
C LEU A 49 -7.33 4.32 -8.89
N SER A 50 -7.71 5.57 -8.62
CA SER A 50 -9.03 6.12 -8.95
C SER A 50 -9.30 6.13 -10.46
N GLN A 51 -8.30 6.48 -11.27
CA GLN A 51 -8.36 6.40 -12.74
C GLN A 51 -8.57 4.97 -13.22
N LEU A 52 -7.84 4.00 -12.66
CA LEU A 52 -7.97 2.58 -12.99
C LEU A 52 -9.36 2.03 -12.61
N VAL A 53 -9.90 2.43 -11.46
CA VAL A 53 -11.26 2.07 -11.03
C VAL A 53 -12.30 2.65 -11.99
N THR A 54 -12.15 3.89 -12.42
CA THR A 54 -13.05 4.55 -13.38
C THR A 54 -12.97 3.90 -14.76
N LEU A 55 -11.76 3.53 -15.19
CA LEU A 55 -11.52 2.82 -16.45
C LEU A 55 -12.13 1.41 -16.42
N LYS A 56 -11.98 0.68 -15.30
CA LYS A 56 -12.69 -0.58 -15.06
C LYS A 56 -14.21 -0.42 -15.17
N ARG A 57 -14.79 0.61 -14.53
CA ARG A 57 -16.23 0.86 -14.57
C ARG A 57 -16.73 1.15 -15.99
N ARG A 58 -15.91 1.82 -16.82
CA ARG A 58 -16.21 2.04 -18.25
C ARG A 58 -16.14 0.75 -19.07
N ILE A 59 -15.12 -0.09 -18.86
CA ILE A 59 -14.98 -1.37 -19.58
C ILE A 59 -16.11 -2.34 -19.21
N GLN A 60 -16.56 -2.35 -17.95
CA GLN A 60 -17.71 -3.17 -17.51
C GLN A 60 -19.01 -2.88 -18.28
N MET A 61 -19.15 -1.71 -18.90
CA MET A 61 -20.32 -1.38 -19.71
C MET A 61 -20.25 -1.98 -21.12
N ASP A 62 -19.08 -2.41 -21.60
CA ASP A 62 -18.83 -2.63 -23.03
C ASP A 62 -18.69 -4.09 -23.49
N HIS A 63 -18.48 -5.09 -22.61
CA HIS A 63 -18.82 -6.54 -22.79
C HIS A 63 -18.03 -7.41 -21.79
N LYS A 64 -18.70 -8.42 -21.19
CA LYS A 64 -18.13 -9.43 -20.28
C LYS A 64 -16.97 -10.19 -20.94
N THR A 65 -15.74 -9.75 -20.73
CA THR A 65 -14.54 -10.47 -21.18
C THR A 65 -13.62 -10.77 -20.00
N GLN A 66 -13.03 -11.97 -19.98
CA GLN A 66 -12.10 -12.47 -18.94
C GLN A 66 -10.98 -11.50 -18.50
N PRO A 67 -10.43 -10.57 -19.32
CA PRO A 67 -9.48 -9.53 -18.87
C PRO A 67 -10.00 -8.63 -17.73
N GLU A 68 -11.30 -8.47 -17.54
CA GLU A 68 -11.87 -7.65 -16.46
C GLU A 68 -11.55 -8.18 -15.06
N LYS A 69 -11.44 -9.51 -14.93
CA LYS A 69 -11.23 -10.18 -13.64
C LYS A 69 -9.80 -10.02 -13.14
N LEU A 70 -8.82 -10.11 -14.04
CA LEU A 70 -7.41 -9.85 -13.72
C LEU A 70 -7.22 -8.40 -13.29
N MET A 71 -7.82 -7.46 -14.02
CA MET A 71 -7.73 -6.03 -13.69
C MET A 71 -8.37 -5.73 -12.33
N SER A 72 -9.50 -6.37 -11.99
CA SER A 72 -10.11 -6.27 -10.66
C SER A 72 -9.21 -6.78 -9.54
N ASN A 73 -8.47 -7.89 -9.75
CA ASN A 73 -7.57 -8.42 -8.74
C ASN A 73 -6.35 -7.52 -8.53
N VAL A 74 -5.78 -6.99 -9.62
CA VAL A 74 -4.66 -6.04 -9.55
C VAL A 74 -5.06 -4.77 -8.81
N ILE A 75 -6.17 -4.14 -9.20
CA ILE A 75 -6.68 -2.91 -8.56
C ILE A 75 -6.94 -3.14 -7.08
N SER A 76 -7.53 -4.28 -6.70
CA SER A 76 -7.77 -4.60 -5.29
C SER A 76 -6.49 -4.85 -4.49
N SER A 77 -5.52 -5.58 -5.05
CA SER A 77 -4.24 -5.81 -4.37
C SER A 77 -3.49 -4.49 -4.17
N LEU A 78 -3.54 -3.60 -5.17
CA LEU A 78 -2.91 -2.29 -5.11
C LEU A 78 -3.61 -1.38 -4.10
N ALA A 79 -4.95 -1.38 -4.08
CA ALA A 79 -5.73 -0.62 -3.10
C ALA A 79 -5.44 -1.05 -1.66
N ARG A 80 -5.33 -2.37 -1.40
CA ARG A 80 -4.96 -2.90 -0.08
C ARG A 80 -3.53 -2.54 0.30
N SER A 81 -2.58 -2.72 -0.62
CA SER A 81 -1.19 -2.35 -0.37
C SER A 81 -1.04 -0.85 -0.08
N LEU A 82 -1.80 0.00 -0.78
CA LEU A 82 -1.83 1.44 -0.54
C LEU A 82 -2.43 1.75 0.84
N GLN A 83 -3.54 1.10 1.20
CA GLN A 83 -4.19 1.25 2.49
C GLN A 83 -3.25 0.87 3.65
N ASP A 84 -2.60 -0.30 3.57
CA ASP A 84 -1.68 -0.79 4.60
C ASP A 84 -0.48 0.16 4.78
N LEU A 85 0.05 0.67 3.66
CA LEU A 85 1.17 1.61 3.67
C LEU A 85 0.76 2.98 4.22
N SER A 86 -0.42 3.49 3.87
CA SER A 86 -0.97 4.73 4.44
C SER A 86 -1.22 4.61 5.94
N LEU A 87 -1.70 3.46 6.42
CA LEU A 87 -1.86 3.18 7.84
C LEU A 87 -0.52 3.18 8.58
N MET A 88 0.49 2.51 8.01
CA MET A 88 1.84 2.49 8.56
C MET A 88 2.42 3.91 8.65
N PHE A 89 2.35 4.67 7.56
CA PHE A 89 2.88 6.03 7.50
C PHE A 89 2.20 6.97 8.49
N ARG A 90 0.86 6.92 8.59
CA ARG A 90 0.11 7.69 9.59
C ARG A 90 0.49 7.30 11.02
N LYS A 91 0.70 6.01 11.30
CA LYS A 91 1.10 5.55 12.63
C LYS A 91 2.46 6.15 13.02
N VAL A 92 3.42 6.09 12.10
CA VAL A 92 4.76 6.68 12.29
C VAL A 92 4.65 8.19 12.54
N GLN A 93 3.94 8.93 11.68
CA GLN A 93 3.76 10.37 11.82
C GLN A 93 3.04 10.76 13.13
N SER A 94 2.04 9.98 13.55
CA SER A 94 1.33 10.22 14.80
C SER A 94 2.18 9.89 16.03
N GLN A 95 3.04 8.89 15.96
CA GLN A 95 3.99 8.57 17.03
C GLN A 95 5.02 9.69 17.17
N TYR A 96 5.61 10.12 16.04
CA TYR A 96 6.54 11.23 16.00
C TYR A 96 5.93 12.52 16.57
N LEU A 97 4.70 12.88 16.17
CA LEU A 97 4.01 14.06 16.69
C LEU A 97 3.76 13.99 18.21
N ASN A 98 3.45 12.82 18.75
CA ASN A 98 3.26 12.66 20.19
C ASN A 98 4.58 12.81 20.96
N GLU A 99 5.68 12.29 20.42
CA GLU A 99 7.00 12.41 21.02
C GLU A 99 7.52 13.86 20.95
N LEU A 100 7.31 14.54 19.82
CA LEU A 100 7.63 15.95 19.66
C LEU A 100 6.86 16.83 20.65
N LYS A 101 5.55 16.58 20.83
CA LYS A 101 4.73 17.27 21.85
C LYS A 101 5.19 16.98 23.27
N ALA A 102 5.52 15.73 23.60
CA ALA A 102 6.02 15.37 24.93
C ALA A 102 7.35 16.06 25.24
N ARG A 103 8.23 16.20 24.25
CA ARG A 103 9.47 17.00 24.35
C ARG A 103 9.17 18.48 24.54
N ASP A 104 8.24 19.04 23.78
CA ASP A 104 7.84 20.45 23.88
C ASP A 104 7.21 20.80 25.24
N GLU A 105 6.29 19.96 25.74
CA GLU A 105 5.69 20.11 27.07
C GLU A 105 6.75 20.07 28.18
N ARG A 106 7.75 19.18 28.04
CA ARG A 106 8.88 19.10 28.97
C ARG A 106 9.69 20.40 28.98
N ILE A 107 10.02 20.93 27.81
CA ILE A 107 10.79 22.18 27.65
C ILE A 107 10.00 23.39 28.17
N ARG A 108 8.70 23.48 27.86
CA ARG A 108 7.81 24.53 28.40
C ARG A 108 7.66 24.43 29.92
N GLY A 109 7.63 23.22 30.46
CA GLY A 109 7.62 22.96 31.91
C GLY A 109 8.87 23.54 32.60
N TYR A 110 10.05 23.29 32.03
CA TYR A 110 11.31 23.86 32.55
C TYR A 110 11.36 25.39 32.44
N LEU A 111 10.92 25.97 31.32
CA LEU A 111 10.88 27.42 31.15
C LEU A 111 9.94 28.13 32.13
N ASN A 112 8.80 27.51 32.47
CA ASN A 112 7.86 28.04 33.45
C ASN A 112 8.42 27.99 34.89
N ILE A 113 9.24 26.98 35.21
CA ILE A 113 9.95 26.86 36.49
C ILE A 113 10.99 27.98 36.64
N THR A 114 11.77 28.25 35.59
CA THR A 114 12.80 29.31 35.59
C THR A 114 12.23 30.73 35.74
N LEU A 115 10.98 30.98 35.34
CA LEU A 115 10.34 32.30 35.45
C LEU A 115 9.62 32.55 36.78
N GLY A 116 9.43 31.55 37.65
CA GLY A 116 8.49 31.69 38.78
C GLY A 116 8.78 30.96 40.10
N SER A 117 9.79 30.10 40.21
CA SER A 117 10.05 29.36 41.47
C SER A 117 11.53 29.17 41.79
N GLU A 118 11.86 28.97 43.07
CA GLU A 118 13.21 28.60 43.51
C GLU A 118 13.62 27.28 42.82
N LEU A 119 14.67 27.34 41.99
CA LEU A 119 15.21 26.20 41.25
C LEU A 119 15.65 25.09 42.20
N THR A 120 15.22 23.85 41.96
CA THR A 120 15.71 22.69 42.72
C THR A 120 16.96 22.11 42.07
N ALA A 121 17.76 21.33 42.83
CA ALA A 121 19.03 20.77 42.34
C ALA A 121 18.85 19.78 41.15
N ASP A 122 17.67 19.18 41.01
CA ASP A 122 17.31 18.28 39.91
C ASP A 122 16.99 19.08 38.62
N ASP A 123 16.37 20.26 38.77
CA ASP A 123 16.10 21.18 37.66
C ASP A 123 17.39 21.76 37.07
N VAL A 124 18.37 22.09 37.92
CA VAL A 124 19.69 22.60 37.50
C VAL A 124 20.47 21.53 36.71
N ALA A 125 20.32 20.25 37.05
CA ALA A 125 20.97 19.16 36.33
C ALA A 125 20.40 18.96 34.92
N GLY A 126 19.07 19.01 34.76
CA GLY A 126 18.42 18.93 33.44
C GLY A 126 18.67 20.15 32.55
N LEU A 127 18.88 21.32 33.16
CA LEU A 127 19.24 22.55 32.44
C LEU A 127 20.71 22.58 32.00
N ALA A 128 21.62 21.94 32.74
CA ALA A 128 23.00 21.72 32.32
C ALA A 128 23.11 20.67 31.21
N GLU A 129 22.17 19.71 31.15
CA GLU A 129 22.07 18.70 30.08
C GLU A 129 21.62 19.30 28.73
N PHE A 130 20.92 20.45 28.75
CA PHE A 130 20.48 21.18 27.57
C PHE A 130 21.34 22.43 27.26
N ASP A 131 22.45 22.61 27.99
CA ASP A 131 23.39 23.75 27.85
C ASP A 131 22.72 25.14 28.00
N LEU A 132 21.66 25.23 28.81
CA LEU A 132 20.87 26.45 29.01
C LEU A 132 21.37 27.35 30.15
N LEU A 133 22.44 26.96 30.85
CA LEU A 133 22.95 27.66 32.04
C LEU A 133 24.40 28.08 31.90
N GLU A 134 24.66 29.13 31.12
CA GLU A 134 25.65 30.12 31.57
C GLU A 134 24.99 31.06 32.59
N PRO A 135 25.72 31.58 33.60
CA PRO A 135 25.15 32.44 34.62
C PRO A 135 24.71 33.77 33.98
N ALA A 136 23.46 33.84 33.56
CA ALA A 136 22.91 34.96 32.80
C ALA A 136 22.80 36.22 33.66
N THR A 137 23.52 37.27 33.27
CA THR A 137 23.25 38.64 33.75
C THR A 137 21.94 39.16 33.14
N GLY A 138 21.32 40.18 33.74
CA GLY A 138 19.95 40.62 33.40
C GLY A 138 19.63 40.83 31.91
N ASP A 139 20.60 41.32 31.11
CA ASP A 139 20.45 41.50 29.66
C ASP A 139 20.50 40.17 28.87
N GLN A 140 21.24 39.17 29.37
CA GLN A 140 21.36 37.84 28.76
C GLN A 140 20.06 37.03 28.93
N THR A 141 19.31 37.28 30.02
CA THR A 141 17.97 36.71 30.24
C THR A 141 16.96 37.13 29.16
N GLN A 142 16.99 38.40 28.73
CA GLN A 142 16.11 38.87 27.64
C GLN A 142 16.48 38.29 26.28
N MET A 143 17.78 38.09 26.02
CA MET A 143 18.25 37.44 24.80
C MET A 143 17.85 35.96 24.76
N LEU A 144 18.01 35.24 25.87
CA LEU A 144 17.54 33.87 26.04
C LEU A 144 16.02 33.76 25.86
N LEU A 145 15.23 34.70 26.38
CA LEU A 145 13.77 34.74 26.15
C LEU A 145 13.42 34.92 24.66
N ALA A 146 14.12 35.81 23.96
CA ALA A 146 13.87 36.07 22.55
C ALA A 146 14.26 34.88 21.65
N GLU A 147 15.36 34.21 21.97
CA GLU A 147 15.83 33.01 21.28
C GLU A 147 14.90 31.81 21.54
N ASN A 148 14.45 31.63 22.78
CA ASN A 148 13.45 30.63 23.14
C ASN A 148 12.11 30.87 22.43
N THR A 149 11.68 32.14 22.30
CA THR A 149 10.42 32.46 21.61
C THR A 149 10.48 32.06 20.14
N LYS A 150 11.61 32.29 19.47
CA LYS A 150 11.82 31.86 18.08
C LYS A 150 11.86 30.33 17.94
N ALA A 151 12.53 29.64 18.86
CA ALA A 151 12.58 28.18 18.86
C ALA A 151 11.18 27.55 19.06
N VAL A 152 10.37 28.12 19.94
CA VAL A 152 8.97 27.70 20.14
C VAL A 152 8.13 27.95 18.87
N GLU A 153 8.29 29.11 18.23
CA GLU A 153 7.56 29.44 17.00
C GLU A 153 7.92 28.51 15.83
N GLN A 154 9.21 28.17 15.67
CA GLN A 154 9.66 27.21 14.66
C GLN A 154 9.09 25.81 14.91
N ARG A 155 9.04 25.35 16.17
CA ARG A 155 8.44 24.06 16.52
C ARG A 155 6.93 24.02 16.31
N GLU A 156 6.22 25.11 16.59
CA GLU A 156 4.78 25.19 16.29
C GLU A 156 4.51 25.06 14.79
N GLN A 157 5.39 25.59 13.94
CA GLN A 157 5.31 25.44 12.49
C GLN A 157 5.55 23.98 12.07
N GLU A 158 6.57 23.31 12.63
CA GLU A 158 6.86 21.90 12.35
C GLU A 158 5.68 21.00 12.75
N ILE A 159 5.15 21.16 13.96
CA ILE A 159 3.96 20.44 14.44
C ILE A 159 2.78 20.67 13.50
N THR A 160 2.55 21.91 13.07
CA THR A 160 1.46 22.26 12.15
C THR A 160 1.61 21.55 10.80
N GLN A 161 2.84 21.46 10.28
CA GLN A 161 3.15 20.77 9.03
C GLN A 161 2.83 19.26 9.14
N ILE A 162 3.24 18.61 10.23
CA ILE A 162 2.96 17.19 10.49
C ILE A 162 1.46 16.94 10.65
N VAL A 163 0.75 17.82 11.36
CA VAL A 163 -0.72 17.72 11.48
C VAL A 163 -1.39 17.82 10.11
N ARG A 164 -0.91 18.72 9.25
CA ARG A 164 -1.42 18.87 7.88
C ARG A 164 -1.19 17.61 7.05
N SER A 165 0.01 17.03 7.11
CA SER A 165 0.31 15.79 6.37
C SER A 165 -0.57 14.64 6.86
N ILE A 166 -0.80 14.51 8.17
CA ILE A 166 -1.72 13.53 8.76
C ILE A 166 -3.16 13.76 8.26
N HIS A 167 -3.59 15.01 8.13
CA HIS A 167 -4.92 15.34 7.63
C HIS A 167 -5.09 14.95 6.16
N GLU A 168 -4.15 15.32 5.30
CA GLU A 168 -4.16 14.97 3.87
C GLU A 168 -4.16 13.44 3.67
N LEU A 169 -3.39 12.71 4.48
CA LEU A 169 -3.42 11.24 4.47
C LEU A 169 -4.76 10.65 4.91
N ASN A 170 -5.48 11.31 5.81
CA ASN A 170 -6.78 10.84 6.30
C ASN A 170 -7.85 10.89 5.19
N GLU A 171 -7.83 11.95 4.38
CA GLU A 171 -8.69 12.06 3.20
C GLU A 171 -8.38 10.93 2.20
N ILE A 172 -7.10 10.75 1.84
CA ILE A 172 -6.66 9.66 0.97
C ILE A 172 -7.07 8.29 1.54
N PHE A 173 -6.88 8.08 2.84
CA PHE A 173 -7.23 6.82 3.51
C PHE A 173 -8.73 6.51 3.43
N ARG A 174 -9.60 7.50 3.69
CA ARG A 174 -11.05 7.31 3.61
C ARG A 174 -11.48 6.91 2.20
N ASP A 175 -10.92 7.57 1.20
CA ASP A 175 -11.24 7.30 -0.20
C ASP A 175 -10.73 5.93 -0.63
N VAL A 176 -9.50 5.55 -0.23
CA VAL A 176 -8.95 4.20 -0.51
C VAL A 176 -9.73 3.12 0.23
N ALA A 177 -10.13 3.35 1.49
CA ALA A 177 -10.93 2.40 2.26
C ALA A 177 -12.29 2.15 1.57
N GLN A 178 -12.94 3.20 1.06
CA GLN A 178 -14.16 3.06 0.27
C GLN A 178 -13.93 2.25 -1.01
N LEU A 179 -12.83 2.49 -1.73
CA LEU A 179 -12.45 1.72 -2.91
C LEU A 179 -12.17 0.23 -2.62
N VAL A 180 -11.72 -0.11 -1.41
CA VAL A 180 -11.51 -1.50 -0.97
C VAL A 180 -12.83 -2.17 -0.59
N VAL A 181 -13.74 -1.45 0.07
CA VAL A 181 -15.08 -1.96 0.45
C VAL A 181 -15.93 -2.24 -0.80
N ASP A 182 -15.99 -1.31 -1.75
CA ASP A 182 -16.79 -1.44 -2.98
C ASP A 182 -16.32 -2.57 -3.91
N GLN A 183 -15.07 -3.05 -3.75
CA GLN A 183 -14.55 -4.17 -4.54
C GLN A 183 -14.85 -5.56 -3.94
N GLY A 184 -15.45 -5.66 -2.75
CA GLY A 184 -15.82 -6.93 -2.10
C GLY A 184 -14.69 -7.64 -1.34
N THR A 185 -15.06 -8.47 -0.35
CA THR A 185 -14.14 -9.18 0.55
C THR A 185 -13.27 -10.21 -0.18
N LEU A 186 -12.07 -10.51 0.34
CA LEU A 186 -11.15 -11.49 -0.25
C LEU A 186 -11.79 -12.88 -0.41
N VAL A 187 -12.66 -13.26 0.54
CA VAL A 187 -13.28 -14.59 0.62
C VAL A 187 -14.26 -14.84 -0.53
N ASP A 188 -15.13 -13.86 -0.81
CA ASP A 188 -16.14 -13.94 -1.87
C ASP A 188 -15.52 -14.20 -3.26
N ARG A 189 -14.25 -13.79 -3.43
CA ARG A 189 -13.49 -13.97 -4.67
C ARG A 189 -12.77 -15.30 -4.77
N ILE A 190 -12.34 -15.88 -3.64
CA ILE A 190 -11.78 -17.24 -3.63
C ILE A 190 -12.91 -18.20 -4.01
N ASP A 191 -14.05 -18.08 -3.35
CA ASP A 191 -15.22 -18.91 -3.62
C ASP A 191 -15.66 -18.77 -5.07
N TYR A 192 -15.74 -17.54 -5.59
CA TYR A 192 -16.06 -17.31 -7.00
C TYR A 192 -15.01 -17.88 -7.97
N ASN A 193 -13.71 -17.71 -7.72
CA ASN A 193 -12.67 -18.24 -8.60
C ASN A 193 -12.61 -19.78 -8.56
N VAL A 194 -12.86 -20.38 -7.40
CA VAL A 194 -12.99 -21.83 -7.22
C VAL A 194 -14.21 -22.34 -7.98
N GLU A 195 -15.37 -21.68 -7.84
CA GLU A 195 -16.59 -22.01 -8.57
C GLU A 195 -16.39 -21.89 -10.10
N GLN A 196 -15.76 -20.83 -10.58
CA GLN A 196 -15.46 -20.65 -12.01
C GLN A 196 -14.46 -21.69 -12.53
N THR A 197 -13.48 -22.08 -11.72
CA THR A 197 -12.54 -23.14 -12.07
C THR A 197 -13.27 -24.49 -12.15
N GLN A 198 -14.16 -24.77 -11.20
CA GLN A 198 -15.00 -25.95 -11.20
C GLN A 198 -15.88 -26.02 -12.46
N LEU A 199 -16.54 -24.92 -12.83
CA LEU A 199 -17.35 -24.83 -14.06
C LEU A 199 -16.51 -25.12 -15.31
N ARG A 200 -15.33 -24.51 -15.44
CA ARG A 200 -14.42 -24.74 -16.58
C ARG A 200 -13.93 -26.18 -16.66
N VAL A 201 -13.59 -26.78 -15.52
CA VAL A 201 -13.16 -28.19 -15.47
C VAL A 201 -14.31 -29.10 -15.89
N GLN A 202 -15.54 -28.83 -15.42
CA GLN A 202 -16.73 -29.59 -15.79
C GLN A 202 -17.04 -29.48 -17.29
N GLU A 203 -16.97 -28.27 -17.86
CA GLU A 203 -17.13 -28.05 -19.30
C GLU A 203 -16.03 -28.78 -20.10
N GLY A 204 -14.77 -28.68 -19.66
CA GLY A 204 -13.65 -29.39 -20.27
C GLY A 204 -13.82 -30.90 -20.26
N LEU A 205 -14.33 -31.46 -19.15
CA LEU A 205 -14.65 -32.88 -19.03
C LEU A 205 -15.78 -33.29 -19.98
N GLY A 206 -16.78 -32.42 -20.18
CA GLY A 206 -17.83 -32.56 -21.18
C GLY A 206 -17.30 -32.57 -22.63
N GLN A 207 -16.30 -31.74 -22.93
CA GLN A 207 -15.66 -31.73 -24.25
C GLN A 207 -14.80 -32.98 -24.47
N LEU A 208 -14.06 -33.44 -23.44
CA LEU A 208 -13.27 -34.67 -23.50
C LEU A 208 -14.14 -35.91 -23.70
N THR A 209 -15.27 -36.02 -23.01
CA THR A 209 -16.21 -37.14 -23.18
C THR A 209 -16.85 -37.15 -24.57
N LYS A 210 -17.21 -35.97 -25.12
CA LYS A 210 -17.66 -35.86 -26.52
C LYS A 210 -16.56 -36.30 -27.50
N ALA A 211 -15.32 -35.85 -27.30
CA ALA A 211 -14.18 -36.23 -28.13
C ALA A 211 -13.91 -37.74 -28.10
N GLU A 212 -14.00 -38.37 -26.92
CA GLU A 212 -13.85 -39.83 -26.78
C GLU A 212 -14.97 -40.58 -27.53
N ALA A 213 -16.22 -40.12 -27.41
CA ALA A 213 -17.36 -40.71 -28.12
C ALA A 213 -17.20 -40.61 -29.64
N HIS A 214 -16.76 -39.45 -30.14
CA HIS A 214 -16.41 -39.26 -31.56
C HIS A 214 -15.29 -40.20 -31.99
N GLN A 215 -14.20 -40.27 -31.22
CA GLN A 215 -13.05 -41.14 -31.53
C GLN A 215 -13.44 -42.64 -31.57
N LYS A 216 -14.30 -43.11 -30.65
CA LYS A 216 -14.84 -44.49 -30.66
C LYS A 216 -15.70 -44.76 -31.89
N ARG A 217 -16.49 -43.79 -32.35
CA ARG A 217 -17.36 -43.94 -33.51
C ARG A 217 -16.56 -44.02 -34.80
N ASP A 218 -15.55 -43.17 -34.96
CA ASP A 218 -14.71 -43.13 -36.17
C ASP A 218 -13.89 -44.40 -36.33
N LYS A 219 -13.38 -44.98 -35.23
CA LYS A 219 -12.70 -46.29 -35.26
C LYS A 219 -13.62 -47.42 -35.76
N LYS A 220 -14.90 -47.43 -35.36
CA LYS A 220 -15.88 -48.43 -35.83
C LYS A 220 -16.16 -48.26 -37.33
N LEU A 221 -16.32 -47.02 -37.80
CA LEU A 221 -16.54 -46.70 -39.21
C LEU A 221 -15.34 -47.12 -40.08
N LEU A 222 -14.12 -46.88 -39.62
CA LEU A 222 -12.89 -47.28 -40.33
C LEU A 222 -12.79 -48.81 -40.47
N VAL A 223 -13.13 -49.57 -39.42
CA VAL A 223 -13.17 -51.04 -39.49
C VAL A 223 -14.23 -51.52 -40.48
N ILE A 224 -15.44 -50.95 -40.47
CA ILE A 224 -16.51 -51.30 -41.41
C ILE A 224 -16.06 -51.03 -42.86
N PHE A 225 -15.39 -49.90 -43.11
CA PHE A 225 -14.88 -49.54 -44.44
C PHE A 225 -13.83 -50.54 -44.94
N ILE A 226 -12.87 -50.94 -44.09
CA ILE A 226 -11.86 -51.96 -44.43
C ILE A 226 -12.52 -53.31 -44.76
N LEU A 227 -13.50 -53.74 -43.95
CA LEU A 227 -14.21 -55.00 -44.14
C LEU A 227 -15.00 -55.01 -45.47
N ALA A 228 -15.66 -53.90 -45.80
CA ALA A 228 -16.37 -53.75 -47.07
C ALA A 228 -15.42 -53.81 -48.28
N CYS A 229 -14.27 -53.13 -48.23
CA CYS A 229 -13.25 -53.22 -49.27
C CYS A 229 -12.72 -54.65 -49.46
N LEU A 230 -12.49 -55.38 -48.37
CA LEU A 230 -11.99 -56.76 -48.42
C LEU A 230 -13.00 -57.71 -49.09
N VAL A 231 -14.29 -57.58 -48.77
CA VAL A 231 -15.36 -58.37 -49.40
C VAL A 231 -15.45 -58.08 -50.90
N MET A 232 -15.35 -56.81 -51.30
CA MET A 232 -15.36 -56.41 -52.72
C MET A 232 -14.20 -57.04 -53.49
N VAL A 233 -12.98 -57.01 -52.94
CA VAL A 233 -11.79 -57.61 -53.55
C VAL A 233 -11.91 -59.14 -53.66
N LEU A 234 -12.39 -59.81 -52.61
CA LEU A 234 -12.60 -61.26 -52.67
C LEU A 234 -13.69 -61.65 -53.67
N GLY A 235 -14.76 -60.85 -53.77
CA GLY A 235 -15.83 -61.06 -54.74
C GLY A 235 -15.36 -60.95 -56.18
N THR A 236 -14.57 -59.91 -56.50
CA THR A 236 -14.00 -59.75 -57.85
C THR A 236 -13.02 -60.87 -58.19
N LEU A 237 -12.19 -61.29 -57.24
CA LEU A 237 -11.29 -62.44 -57.42
C LEU A 237 -12.06 -63.75 -57.66
N LEU A 238 -13.12 -64.02 -56.90
CA LEU A 238 -13.92 -65.23 -57.08
C LEU A 238 -14.55 -65.29 -58.47
N ILE A 239 -15.11 -64.17 -58.93
CA ILE A 239 -15.66 -64.07 -60.29
C ILE A 239 -14.56 -64.33 -61.32
N PHE A 240 -13.40 -63.70 -61.17
CA PHE A 240 -12.28 -63.89 -62.09
C PHE A 240 -11.82 -65.36 -62.14
N THR A 241 -11.67 -66.01 -60.98
CA THR A 241 -11.27 -67.43 -60.88
C THR A 241 -12.34 -68.41 -61.36
N LYS A 242 -13.62 -68.04 -61.33
CA LYS A 242 -14.71 -68.91 -61.82
C LYS A 242 -14.87 -68.83 -63.34
N PHE A 243 -14.49 -67.70 -63.95
CA PHE A 243 -14.58 -67.46 -65.38
C PHE A 243 -13.28 -67.73 -66.14
N THR A 244 -12.18 -68.00 -65.45
CA THR A 244 -10.91 -68.51 -66.00
C THR A 244 -10.86 -70.02 -65.82
#